data_AF-A0AAN8WKQ7-F1
#
_entry.id   AF-A0AAN8WKQ7-F1
#
_cell.length_a   1.000
_cell.length_b   1.000
_cell.length_c   1.000
_cell.angle_alpha   90.00
_cell.angle_beta   90.00
_cell.angle_gamma   90.00
#
_symmetry.space_group_name_H-M   'P 1'
#
loop_
_entity.id
_entity.type
_entity.pdbx_description
1 polymer ?
#
loop_
_entity_poly.entity_id
_entity_poly.type
_entity_poly.pdbx_seq_one_letter_code
_entity_poly.pdbx_strand_id
1 'polypeptide(L)'
;MVVTTGRLIHCVGDRFLEKVPGWKVILEAFHITAGTISSCTQTLSEGHILSISPGGVREAQFSDHNYQLFWGQRAGFAKVAIAAKSPIVPVFTENIREAFRTVIWPRRLWLGLYEKLRFPCAPIYGGFPVKLRAHLGKPIYHEPGETPEELATRVQRSLEDLILKNQKLPGNILRALLARVYESPKRD
;
A
#
# COMPACT_ATOMS: atom_id res chain seq x y z
N MET A 1 -1.80 -0.27 20.63
CA MET A 1 -1.30 -1.48 19.93
C MET A 1 0.09 -1.83 20.41
N VAL A 2 1.16 -1.10 20.05
CA VAL A 2 2.53 -1.43 20.51
C VAL A 2 2.65 -1.43 22.05
N VAL A 3 2.15 -0.39 22.71
CA VAL A 3 2.22 -0.24 24.18
C VAL A 3 1.37 -1.27 24.94
N THR A 4 0.34 -1.83 24.30
CA THR A 4 -0.62 -2.74 24.96
C THR A 4 -0.39 -4.22 24.63
N THR A 5 0.15 -4.55 23.45
CA THR A 5 0.35 -5.94 23.03
C THR A 5 1.83 -6.30 22.82
N GLY A 6 2.74 -5.33 22.86
CA GLY A 6 4.16 -5.54 22.53
C GLY A 6 4.43 -5.86 21.04
N ARG A 7 3.39 -5.87 20.19
CA ARG A 7 3.52 -6.21 18.76
C ARG A 7 3.99 -4.99 17.97
N LEU A 8 5.20 -5.06 17.43
CA LEU A 8 5.75 -4.06 16.52
C LEU A 8 5.20 -4.23 15.09
N ILE A 9 5.08 -3.12 14.36
CA ILE A 9 4.70 -3.11 12.95
C ILE A 9 5.99 -3.01 12.14
N HIS A 10 6.28 -4.05 11.36
CA HIS A 10 7.38 -4.10 10.42
C HIS A 10 6.85 -3.75 9.03
N CYS A 11 7.61 -2.96 8.29
CA CYS A 11 7.26 -2.54 6.95
C CYS A 11 8.18 -3.23 5.93
N VAL A 12 7.67 -3.64 4.78
CA VAL A 12 8.51 -4.16 3.70
C VAL A 12 8.77 -3.06 2.69
N GLY A 13 10.03 -2.65 2.56
CA GLY A 13 10.47 -1.59 1.66
C GLY A 13 11.14 -2.13 0.39
N ASP A 14 11.19 -1.30 -0.64
CA ASP A 14 11.96 -1.60 -1.84
C ASP A 14 13.47 -1.41 -1.55
N ARG A 15 14.30 -2.29 -2.11
CA ARG A 15 15.76 -2.34 -1.89
C ARG A 15 16.48 -1.04 -2.24
N PHE A 16 15.91 -0.19 -3.08
CA PHE A 16 16.55 1.09 -3.41
C PHE A 16 16.59 2.05 -2.22
N LEU A 17 15.67 1.93 -1.25
CA LEU A 17 15.62 2.85 -0.11
C LEU A 17 16.91 2.76 0.73
N GLU A 18 17.51 1.56 0.81
CA GLU A 18 18.80 1.35 1.48
C GLU A 18 19.97 2.07 0.78
N LYS A 19 19.84 2.39 -0.51
CA LYS A 19 20.85 3.08 -1.32
C LYS A 19 20.74 4.60 -1.25
N VAL A 20 19.65 5.14 -0.69
CA VAL A 20 19.46 6.60 -0.57
C VAL A 20 20.15 7.10 0.70
N PRO A 21 21.19 7.95 0.60
CA PRO A 21 21.85 8.50 1.77
C PRO A 21 20.87 9.33 2.62
N GLY A 22 20.89 9.12 3.94
CA GLY A 22 19.99 9.77 4.91
C GLY A 22 18.76 8.94 5.31
N TRP A 23 18.33 7.96 4.50
CA TRP A 23 17.13 7.15 4.79
C TRP A 23 17.37 5.97 5.73
N LYS A 24 18.63 5.59 6.00
CA LYS A 24 18.94 4.48 6.93
C LYS A 24 18.28 4.64 8.31
N VAL A 25 18.32 5.85 8.88
CA VAL A 25 17.73 6.14 10.20
C VAL A 25 16.21 6.00 10.19
N ILE A 26 15.55 6.41 9.09
CA ILE A 26 14.10 6.27 8.92
C ILE A 26 13.73 4.80 8.69
N LEU A 27 14.49 4.09 7.88
CA LEU A 27 14.28 2.66 7.61
C LEU A 27 14.44 1.83 8.90
N GLU A 28 15.43 2.12 9.72
CA GLU A 28 15.64 1.48 11.01
C GLU A 28 14.51 1.82 12.00
N ALA A 29 14.11 3.10 12.10
CA ALA A 29 13.05 3.55 13.00
C ALA A 29 11.66 2.96 12.68
N PHE A 30 11.38 2.69 11.39
CA PHE A 30 10.13 2.06 10.95
C PHE A 30 10.27 0.55 10.69
N HIS A 31 11.40 -0.06 11.07
CA HIS A 31 11.72 -1.47 10.80
C HIS A 31 11.43 -1.89 9.35
N ILE A 32 11.82 -1.02 8.40
CA ILE A 32 11.66 -1.24 6.98
C ILE A 32 12.79 -2.15 6.49
N THR A 33 12.48 -3.41 6.22
CA THR A 33 13.47 -4.37 5.68
C THR A 33 13.19 -4.64 4.20
N ALA A 34 14.24 -4.93 3.43
CA ALA A 34 14.13 -5.61 2.14
C ALA A 34 13.69 -7.06 2.37
N GLY A 35 12.43 -7.24 2.76
CA GLY A 35 11.89 -8.49 3.28
C GLY A 35 11.93 -9.63 2.27
N THR A 36 12.73 -10.67 2.55
CA THR A 36 12.58 -11.98 1.90
C THR A 36 11.36 -12.69 2.47
N ILE A 37 10.85 -13.70 1.75
CA ILE A 37 9.71 -14.50 2.25
C ILE A 37 10.02 -15.10 3.63
N SER A 38 11.25 -15.60 3.86
CA SER A 38 11.60 -16.21 5.16
C SER A 38 11.65 -15.19 6.30
N SER A 39 12.26 -14.01 6.09
CA SER A 39 12.34 -12.96 7.12
C SER A 39 10.95 -12.42 7.49
N CYS A 40 10.11 -12.20 6.48
CA CYS A 40 8.72 -11.80 6.68
C CYS A 40 7.90 -12.87 7.43
N THR A 41 8.10 -14.15 7.09
CA THR A 41 7.45 -15.27 7.78
C THR A 41 7.91 -15.37 9.23
N GLN A 42 9.21 -15.20 9.49
CA GLN A 42 9.78 -15.19 10.83
C GLN A 42 9.17 -14.07 11.69
N THR A 43 9.13 -12.84 11.16
CA THR A 43 8.52 -11.68 11.83
C THR A 43 7.07 -11.96 12.27
N LEU A 44 6.28 -12.59 11.40
CA LEU A 44 4.90 -12.97 11.73
C LEU A 44 4.86 -14.09 12.78
N SER A 45 5.76 -15.07 12.71
CA SER A 45 5.85 -16.17 13.68
C SER A 45 6.27 -15.73 15.09
N GLU A 46 7.06 -14.65 15.19
CA GLU A 46 7.44 -13.98 16.44
C GLU A 46 6.28 -13.17 17.04
N GLY A 47 5.14 -13.15 16.37
CA GLY A 47 3.94 -12.45 16.82
C GLY A 47 3.93 -10.98 16.46
N HIS A 48 4.82 -10.48 15.60
CA HIS A 48 4.77 -9.10 15.13
C HIS A 48 3.70 -8.91 14.03
N ILE A 49 3.57 -7.68 13.54
CA ILE A 49 2.64 -7.30 12.46
C ILE A 49 3.48 -6.91 11.26
N LEU A 50 3.08 -7.36 10.07
CA LEU A 50 3.74 -7.02 8.82
C LEU A 50 2.83 -6.16 7.95
N SER A 51 3.32 -4.98 7.58
CA SER A 51 2.67 -4.05 6.66
C SER A 51 3.34 -4.11 5.28
N ILE A 52 2.55 -4.47 4.27
CA ILE A 52 3.04 -4.63 2.88
C ILE A 52 2.14 -3.83 1.94
N SER A 53 2.75 -3.07 1.03
CA SER A 53 2.09 -2.50 -0.14
C SER A 53 2.42 -3.36 -1.38
N PRO A 54 1.50 -4.19 -1.90
CA PRO A 54 1.82 -5.12 -2.99
C PRO A 54 2.21 -4.41 -4.31
N GLY A 55 1.57 -3.29 -4.62
CA GLY A 55 1.90 -2.44 -5.76
C GLY A 55 3.24 -1.72 -5.64
N GLY A 56 3.72 -1.53 -4.40
CA GLY A 56 5.01 -0.93 -4.07
C GLY A 56 5.22 0.43 -4.74
N VAL A 57 6.49 0.76 -5.03
CA VAL A 57 6.87 2.06 -5.57
C VAL A 57 6.34 2.33 -6.99
N ARG A 58 6.06 1.27 -7.75
CA ARG A 58 5.42 1.40 -9.07
C ARG A 58 4.00 1.93 -8.93
N GLU A 59 3.18 1.31 -8.08
CA GLU A 59 1.83 1.79 -7.82
C GLU A 59 1.83 3.18 -7.18
N ALA A 60 2.72 3.42 -6.22
CA ALA A 60 2.83 4.72 -5.56
C ALA A 60 3.07 5.87 -6.57
N GLN A 61 3.93 5.66 -7.57
CA GLN A 61 4.23 6.68 -8.58
C GLN A 61 3.18 6.78 -9.69
N PHE A 62 2.59 5.67 -10.12
CA PHE A 62 1.76 5.63 -11.34
C PHE A 62 0.26 5.48 -11.09
N SER A 63 -0.17 5.34 -9.84
CA SER A 63 -1.59 5.40 -9.47
C SER A 63 -2.15 6.80 -9.69
N ASP A 64 -3.38 6.89 -10.14
CA ASP A 64 -4.02 8.14 -10.55
C ASP A 64 -5.22 8.47 -9.63
N HIS A 65 -6.17 9.23 -10.16
CA HIS A 65 -7.38 9.66 -9.44
C HIS A 65 -8.43 8.54 -9.40
N ASN A 66 -8.23 7.45 -10.13
CA ASN A 66 -9.14 6.32 -10.19
C ASN A 66 -8.78 5.22 -9.18
N TYR A 67 -7.70 5.40 -8.40
CA TYR A 67 -7.28 4.46 -7.37
C TYR A 67 -7.09 3.03 -7.89
N GLN A 68 -6.66 2.89 -9.15
CA GLN A 68 -6.39 1.60 -9.76
C GLN A 68 -5.20 0.93 -9.08
N LEU A 69 -5.34 -0.38 -8.83
CA LEU A 69 -4.30 -1.22 -8.27
C LEU A 69 -3.38 -1.75 -9.39
N PHE A 70 -2.08 -1.69 -9.17
CA PHE A 70 -1.04 -2.06 -10.15
C PHE A 70 -0.09 -3.13 -9.59
N TRP A 71 -0.67 -4.24 -9.13
CA TRP A 71 0.10 -5.31 -8.47
C TRP A 71 0.85 -6.21 -9.48
N GLY A 72 0.31 -6.36 -10.70
CA GLY A 72 0.87 -7.28 -11.70
C GLY A 72 0.86 -8.72 -11.19
N GLN A 73 1.95 -9.46 -11.37
CA GLN A 73 2.09 -10.85 -10.88
C GLN A 73 2.72 -10.94 -9.47
N ARG A 74 2.62 -9.88 -8.66
CA ARG A 74 3.27 -9.84 -7.33
C ARG A 74 2.42 -10.54 -6.27
N ALA A 75 2.70 -11.82 -6.06
CA ALA A 75 2.07 -12.65 -5.02
C ALA A 75 2.97 -12.89 -3.78
N GLY A 76 4.03 -12.10 -3.58
CA GLY A 76 5.00 -12.32 -2.50
C GLY A 76 4.39 -12.26 -1.09
N PHE A 77 3.46 -11.32 -0.87
CA PHE A 77 2.75 -11.20 0.41
C PHE A 77 1.85 -12.41 0.68
N ALA A 78 1.23 -12.98 -0.36
CA ALA A 78 0.40 -14.17 -0.25
C ALA A 78 1.23 -15.40 0.13
N LYS A 79 2.43 -15.55 -0.45
CA LYS A 79 3.39 -16.61 -0.06
C LYS A 79 3.77 -16.52 1.42
N VAL A 80 4.02 -15.31 1.92
CA VAL A 80 4.32 -15.06 3.34
C VAL A 80 3.11 -15.43 4.21
N ALA A 81 1.91 -15.00 3.85
CA ALA A 81 0.70 -15.26 4.62
C ALA A 81 0.37 -16.77 4.72
N ILE A 82 0.53 -17.51 3.61
CA ILE A 82 0.36 -18.97 3.58
C ILE A 82 1.43 -19.64 4.47
N ALA A 83 2.70 -19.28 4.31
CA ALA A 83 3.80 -19.86 5.09
C ALA A 83 3.66 -19.60 6.60
N ALA A 84 3.28 -18.38 6.97
CA ALA A 84 3.08 -17.97 8.37
C ALA A 84 1.70 -18.34 8.92
N LYS A 85 0.82 -18.96 8.11
CA LYS A 85 -0.59 -19.24 8.42
C LYS A 85 -1.32 -18.04 9.03
N SER A 86 -1.00 -16.85 8.56
CA SER A 86 -1.46 -15.58 9.14
C SER A 86 -2.53 -14.96 8.25
N PRO A 87 -3.57 -14.32 8.83
CA PRO A 87 -4.58 -13.63 8.04
C PRO A 87 -4.02 -12.35 7.41
N ILE A 88 -4.57 -12.00 6.25
CA ILE A 88 -4.31 -10.72 5.59
C ILE A 88 -5.47 -9.79 5.87
N VAL A 89 -5.20 -8.57 6.36
CA VAL A 89 -6.23 -7.54 6.56
C VAL A 89 -6.02 -6.45 5.50
N PRO A 90 -6.91 -6.32 4.51
CA PRO A 90 -6.83 -5.24 3.53
C PRO A 90 -6.99 -3.88 4.22
N VAL A 91 -6.14 -2.91 3.89
CA VAL A 91 -6.22 -1.55 4.46
C VAL A 91 -6.25 -0.54 3.31
N PHE A 92 -7.25 0.34 3.34
CA PHE A 92 -7.38 1.44 2.39
C PHE A 92 -7.43 2.77 3.14
N THR A 93 -6.68 3.79 2.67
CA THR A 93 -6.75 5.14 3.22
C THR A 93 -7.45 6.07 2.24
N GLU A 94 -8.63 6.56 2.65
CA GLU A 94 -9.43 7.53 1.90
C GLU A 94 -8.65 8.82 1.67
N ASN A 95 -8.80 9.41 0.48
CA ASN A 95 -8.17 10.67 0.05
C ASN A 95 -6.63 10.68 0.03
N ILE A 96 -5.96 9.54 0.16
CA ILE A 96 -4.49 9.51 0.20
C ILE A 96 -3.85 10.03 -1.10
N ARG A 97 -4.51 9.82 -2.26
CA ARG A 97 -4.04 10.36 -3.56
C ARG A 97 -4.35 11.84 -3.73
N GLU A 98 -5.28 12.38 -2.96
CA GLU A 98 -5.56 13.82 -2.93
C GLU A 98 -4.65 14.55 -1.95
N ALA A 99 -4.16 13.88 -0.91
CA ALA A 99 -3.14 14.41 -0.02
C ALA A 99 -1.79 14.57 -0.74
N PHE A 100 -1.40 13.57 -1.54
CA PHE A 100 -0.14 13.53 -2.27
C PHE A 100 -0.34 13.07 -3.72
N ARG A 101 0.20 13.85 -4.66
CA ARG A 101 0.13 13.60 -6.11
C ARG A 101 1.52 13.49 -6.69
N THR A 102 1.67 12.59 -7.66
CA THR A 102 2.89 12.50 -8.46
C THR A 102 2.67 13.26 -9.76
N VAL A 103 3.65 14.06 -10.20
CA VAL A 103 3.64 14.65 -11.55
C VAL A 103 4.02 13.57 -12.54
N ILE A 104 3.03 13.03 -13.26
CA ILE A 104 3.21 11.88 -14.14
C ILE A 104 3.15 12.32 -15.63
N TRP A 105 3.26 13.61 -15.94
CA TRP A 105 3.25 14.08 -17.33
C TRP A 105 4.68 14.38 -17.83
N PRO A 106 5.12 13.84 -18.99
CA PRO A 106 4.47 12.84 -19.83
C PRO A 106 4.66 11.40 -19.31
N ARG A 107 3.55 10.64 -19.17
CA ARG A 107 3.53 9.33 -18.47
C ARG A 107 4.44 8.28 -19.08
N ARG A 108 4.49 8.22 -20.41
CA ARG A 108 5.30 7.23 -21.14
C ARG A 108 6.80 7.41 -20.88
N LEU A 109 7.27 8.66 -20.79
CA LEU A 109 8.66 8.98 -20.51
C LEU A 109 9.03 8.55 -19.08
N TRP A 110 8.21 8.92 -18.10
CA TRP A 110 8.45 8.56 -16.69
C TRP A 110 8.37 7.05 -16.45
N LEU A 111 7.43 6.35 -17.10
CA LEU A 111 7.36 4.89 -17.05
C LEU A 111 8.61 4.23 -17.63
N GLY A 112 9.02 4.62 -18.84
CA GLY A 112 10.21 4.06 -19.49
C GLY A 112 11.49 4.34 -18.68
N LEU A 113 11.60 5.54 -18.11
CA LEU A 113 12.71 5.91 -17.25
C LEU A 113 12.73 5.07 -15.96
N TYR A 114 11.57 4.89 -15.31
CA TYR A 114 11.44 4.07 -14.11
C TYR A 114 11.74 2.59 -14.38
N GLU A 115 11.26 2.03 -15.49
CA GLU A 115 11.52 0.63 -15.83
C GLU A 115 13.01 0.37 -16.07
N LYS A 116 13.73 1.35 -16.63
CA LYS A 116 15.17 1.30 -16.89
C LYS A 116 16.03 1.55 -15.65
N LEU A 117 15.71 2.58 -14.87
CA LEU A 117 16.52 3.01 -13.71
C LEU A 117 16.11 2.33 -12.40
N ARG A 118 14.87 1.81 -12.31
CA ARG A 118 14.26 1.28 -11.08
C ARG A 118 14.35 2.25 -9.90
N PHE A 119 14.40 3.54 -10.19
CA PHE A 119 14.50 4.62 -9.22
C PHE A 119 13.30 5.56 -9.35
N PRO A 120 12.65 5.95 -8.24
CA PRO A 120 11.50 6.83 -8.30
C PRO A 120 11.92 8.29 -8.55
N CYS A 121 12.06 8.65 -9.82
CA CYS A 121 12.45 10.01 -10.21
C CYS A 121 11.27 10.99 -10.31
N ALA A 122 10.03 10.51 -10.28
CA ALA A 122 8.87 11.37 -10.53
C ALA A 122 8.59 12.27 -9.30
N PRO A 123 8.55 13.61 -9.48
CA PRO A 123 8.37 14.51 -8.35
C PRO A 123 6.96 14.37 -7.76
N ILE A 124 6.90 14.34 -6.42
CA ILE A 124 5.67 14.29 -5.64
C ILE A 124 5.38 15.70 -5.12
N TYR A 125 4.16 16.18 -5.32
CA TYR A 125 3.65 17.42 -4.74
C TYR A 125 2.42 17.11 -3.90
N GLY A 126 2.16 17.91 -2.88
CA GLY A 126 1.04 17.65 -1.97
C GLY A 126 1.31 18.12 -0.56
N GLY A 127 0.85 17.35 0.42
CA GLY A 127 0.68 17.81 1.79
C GLY A 127 -0.62 18.59 1.98
N PHE A 128 -1.59 18.38 1.08
CA PHE A 128 -2.87 19.05 1.19
C PHE A 128 -3.58 18.58 2.46
N PRO A 129 -4.18 19.51 3.23
CA PRO A 129 -4.87 19.18 4.46
C PRO A 129 -6.24 18.58 4.14
N VAL A 130 -6.28 17.42 3.50
CA VAL A 130 -7.50 16.63 3.29
C VAL A 130 -7.78 15.77 4.52
N LYS A 131 -8.96 15.18 4.60
CA LYS A 131 -9.30 14.22 5.66
C LYS A 131 -8.86 12.82 5.23
N LEU A 132 -7.96 12.21 6.00
CA LEU A 132 -7.52 10.84 5.79
C LEU A 132 -8.29 9.92 6.73
N ARG A 133 -8.88 8.85 6.18
CA ARG A 133 -9.54 7.80 6.95
C ARG A 133 -9.01 6.45 6.54
N ALA A 134 -8.44 5.71 7.49
CA ALA A 134 -8.03 4.34 7.27
C ALA A 134 -9.22 3.41 7.48
N HIS A 135 -9.59 2.69 6.44
CA HIS A 135 -10.63 1.67 6.42
C HIS A 135 -9.96 0.30 6.46
N LEU A 136 -10.39 -0.56 7.39
CA LEU A 136 -9.91 -1.93 7.54
C LEU A 136 -10.94 -2.89 6.95
N GLY A 137 -10.50 -3.75 6.05
CA GLY A 137 -11.30 -4.85 5.50
C GLY A 137 -11.44 -6.00 6.49
N LYS A 138 -12.26 -7.00 6.13
CA LYS A 138 -12.36 -8.24 6.90
C LYS A 138 -11.04 -9.03 6.76
N PRO A 139 -10.60 -9.75 7.81
CA PRO A 139 -9.46 -10.65 7.70
C PRO A 139 -9.72 -11.75 6.66
N ILE A 140 -8.75 -11.96 5.78
CA ILE A 140 -8.76 -12.99 4.73
C ILE A 140 -7.78 -14.08 5.14
N TYR A 141 -8.29 -15.30 5.30
CA TYR A 141 -7.50 -16.49 5.58
C TYR A 141 -7.28 -17.28 4.30
N HIS A 142 -6.10 -17.88 4.16
CA HIS A 142 -5.82 -18.79 3.04
C HIS A 142 -6.68 -20.05 3.15
N GLU A 143 -7.13 -20.56 2.01
CA GLU A 143 -7.89 -21.81 1.93
C GLU A 143 -6.95 -23.01 1.68
N PRO A 144 -7.30 -24.23 2.15
CA PRO A 144 -6.46 -25.40 1.90
C PRO A 144 -6.29 -25.67 0.40
N GLY A 145 -5.05 -25.66 -0.08
CA GLY A 145 -4.73 -25.87 -1.50
C GLY A 145 -4.81 -24.61 -2.38
N GLU A 146 -5.16 -23.45 -1.83
CA GLU A 146 -5.18 -22.18 -2.55
C GLU A 146 -3.76 -21.76 -2.96
N THR A 147 -3.60 -21.39 -4.23
CA THR A 147 -2.32 -20.89 -4.72
C THR A 147 -2.06 -19.45 -4.23
N PRO A 148 -0.79 -19.02 -4.09
CA PRO A 148 -0.48 -17.64 -3.73
C PRO A 148 -1.10 -16.60 -4.69
N GLU A 149 -1.22 -16.93 -5.97
CA GLU A 149 -1.77 -16.07 -7.01
C GLU A 149 -3.31 -15.93 -6.88
N GLU A 150 -4.01 -17.02 -6.54
CA GLU A 150 -5.45 -16.98 -6.24
C GLU A 150 -5.73 -16.15 -4.99
N LEU A 151 -4.96 -16.38 -3.92
CA LEU A 151 -5.07 -15.59 -2.69
C LEU A 151 -4.79 -14.11 -2.96
N ALA A 152 -3.76 -13.79 -3.75
CA ALA A 152 -3.45 -12.42 -4.12
C ALA A 152 -4.60 -11.76 -4.89
N THR A 153 -5.23 -12.49 -5.82
CA THR A 153 -6.39 -12.03 -6.60
C THR A 153 -7.60 -11.77 -5.70
N ARG A 154 -7.87 -12.67 -4.74
CA ARG A 154 -8.98 -12.53 -3.78
C ARG A 154 -8.78 -11.32 -2.86
N VAL A 155 -7.55 -11.11 -2.37
CA VAL A 155 -7.18 -9.93 -1.58
C VAL A 155 -7.30 -8.65 -2.41
N GLN A 156 -6.86 -8.68 -3.68
CA GLN A 156 -6.98 -7.54 -4.59
C GLN A 156 -8.44 -7.13 -4.78
N ARG A 157 -9.32 -8.08 -5.09
CA ARG A 157 -10.77 -7.83 -5.23
C ARG A 157 -11.36 -7.24 -3.95
N SER A 158 -11.02 -7.80 -2.79
CA SER A 158 -11.50 -7.27 -1.51
C SER A 158 -11.02 -5.84 -1.25
N LEU A 159 -9.81 -5.47 -1.70
CA LEU A 159 -9.30 -4.11 -1.57
C LEU A 159 -9.98 -3.16 -2.57
N GLU A 160 -10.24 -3.61 -3.80
CA GLU A 160 -11.00 -2.86 -4.81
C GLU A 160 -12.42 -2.56 -4.30
N ASP A 161 -13.11 -3.54 -3.71
CA ASP A 161 -14.41 -3.35 -3.08
C ASP A 161 -14.34 -2.35 -1.92
N LEU A 162 -13.27 -2.40 -1.12
CA LEU A 162 -13.05 -1.46 -0.02
C LEU A 162 -12.83 -0.03 -0.52
N ILE A 163 -12.10 0.15 -1.63
CA ILE A 163 -11.91 1.45 -2.30
C ILE A 163 -13.24 1.93 -2.87
N LEU A 164 -13.93 1.08 -3.63
CA LEU A 164 -15.22 1.39 -4.25
C LEU A 164 -16.29 1.70 -3.21
N LYS A 165 -16.24 1.12 -2.01
CA LYS A 165 -17.17 1.48 -0.95
C LYS A 165 -16.88 2.85 -0.34
N ASN A 166 -15.60 3.16 -0.09
CA ASN A 166 -15.23 4.28 0.77
C ASN A 166 -14.73 5.53 0.02
N GLN A 167 -14.30 5.41 -1.24
CA GLN A 167 -13.77 6.53 -2.03
C GLN A 167 -14.78 6.96 -3.11
N LYS A 168 -14.91 8.27 -3.32
CA LYS A 168 -15.60 8.81 -4.49
C LYS A 168 -14.62 8.88 -5.66
N LEU A 169 -14.95 8.25 -6.78
CA LEU A 169 -14.11 8.17 -7.98
C LEU A 169 -14.75 8.95 -9.14
N PRO A 170 -13.96 9.61 -10.03
CA PRO A 170 -12.54 9.89 -9.81
C PRO A 170 -12.34 10.81 -8.60
N GLY A 171 -11.21 10.65 -7.93
CA GLY A 171 -10.78 11.46 -6.81
C GLY A 171 -10.53 12.91 -7.22
N ASN A 172 -10.80 13.85 -6.32
CA ASN A 172 -10.70 15.28 -6.60
C ASN A 172 -10.24 16.04 -5.35
N ILE A 173 -9.18 16.83 -5.49
CA ILE A 173 -8.54 17.53 -4.36
C ILE A 173 -9.49 18.53 -3.70
N LEU A 174 -10.20 19.36 -4.50
CA LEU A 174 -11.14 20.35 -3.96
C LEU A 174 -12.28 19.67 -3.18
N ARG A 175 -12.83 18.58 -3.72
CA ARG A 175 -13.87 17.81 -3.02
C ARG A 175 -13.33 17.19 -1.73
N ALA A 176 -12.11 16.67 -1.73
CA ALA A 176 -11.47 16.09 -0.55
C ALA A 176 -11.14 17.15 0.52
N LEU A 177 -10.82 18.38 0.12
CA LEU A 177 -10.67 19.53 1.02
C LEU A 177 -12.02 19.94 1.62
N LEU A 178 -13.06 20.08 0.80
CA LEU A 178 -14.41 20.42 1.27
C LEU A 178 -14.97 19.38 2.23
N ALA A 179 -14.64 18.09 2.04
CA ALA A 179 -15.02 17.00 2.93
C ALA A 179 -14.50 17.15 4.37
N ARG A 180 -13.54 18.06 4.63
CA ARG A 180 -13.18 18.42 6.00
C ARG A 180 -14.27 19.18 6.75
N VAL A 181 -15.01 20.02 6.03
CA VAL A 181 -16.03 20.91 6.60
C VAL A 181 -17.42 20.31 6.42
N TYR A 182 -17.68 19.69 5.26
CA TYR A 182 -18.98 19.13 4.94
C TYR A 182 -18.86 17.82 4.15
N GLU A 183 -19.39 16.74 4.71
CA GLU A 183 -19.40 15.43 4.06
C GLU A 183 -20.71 15.19 3.35
N SER A 184 -20.71 15.39 2.03
CA SER A 184 -21.80 14.89 1.20
C SER A 184 -21.79 13.35 1.22
N PRO A 185 -22.93 12.69 1.45
CA PRO A 185 -23.06 11.24 1.30
C PRO A 185 -22.58 10.78 -0.07
N LYS A 186 -22.07 9.55 -0.16
CA LYS A 186 -21.89 8.91 -1.47
C LYS A 186 -23.28 8.60 -2.00
N ARG A 187 -23.59 9.10 -3.22
CA ARG A 187 -24.81 8.68 -3.93
C ARG A 187 -24.50 7.31 -4.53
N ASP A 188 -25.36 6.35 -4.26
CA ASP A 188 -25.26 4.97 -4.78
C ASP A 188 -25.30 4.94 -6.31
#